data_AF-A0A7S3RN80-F1
#
_entry.id   AF-A0A7S3RN80-F1
#
_cell.length_a   1.000
_cell.length_b   1.000
_cell.length_c   1.000
_cell.angle_alpha   90.00
_cell.angle_beta   90.00
_cell.angle_gamma   90.00
#
_symmetry.space_group_name_H-M   'P 1'
#
loop_
_entity.id
_entity.type
_entity.pdbx_description
1 polymer ?
#
loop_
_entity_poly.entity_id
_entity_poly.type
_entity_poly.pdbx_seq_one_letter_code
_entity_poly.pdbx_strand_id
1 'polypeptide(L)'
;NCAGGGTDCRAAQCCQDTGLQCYKQNDFYGQCKPSCTKGEKPMGEWDKPWECAEVGWRTPESEAPGAVATGKVAQWVVDKCSGAGENCVDSKCCHAVGHQCFTKNQYYGSCKASCSTEPDPNDGNKTWDCNALGPKSIGLSVKGWPSIYCFTLYMPSRYEGEVMKAQLNEGAGIFSCDGYDVLSSDPDNLGKDKEGKEVKAVLIPKIEVGVSQDGTAGNAKLFMAVWDKIIASNKFRNYDWTIKVDPDAVIVAWRIREHMKPHIGMNVYVVNCNKFPGSPNFPMMY
;
A
#
# COMPACT_ATOMS: atom_id res chain seq x y z
N ASN A 1 21.98 -7.44 22.21
CA ASN A 1 21.12 -7.09 23.35
C ASN A 1 20.93 -5.59 23.38
N CYS A 2 19.68 -5.11 23.31
CA CYS A 2 19.38 -3.69 23.40
C CYS A 2 19.39 -3.19 24.85
N ALA A 3 19.54 -1.88 25.05
CA ALA A 3 19.58 -1.26 26.37
C ALA A 3 18.17 -1.10 26.97
N GLY A 4 18.02 -1.47 28.24
CA GLY A 4 16.78 -1.29 29.00
C GLY A 4 16.69 0.11 29.64
N GLY A 5 15.55 0.42 30.24
CA GLY A 5 15.32 1.69 30.93
C GLY A 5 16.41 2.03 31.95
N GLY A 6 16.95 3.26 31.89
CA GLY A 6 17.99 3.74 32.82
C GLY A 6 19.43 3.32 32.50
N THR A 7 19.63 2.38 31.59
CA THR A 7 20.97 1.92 31.19
C THR A 7 21.57 2.74 30.05
N ASP A 8 22.91 2.78 29.97
CA ASP A 8 23.60 3.48 28.87
C ASP A 8 23.36 2.74 27.55
N CYS A 9 22.69 3.41 26.61
CA CYS A 9 22.30 2.83 25.33
C CYS A 9 23.33 3.05 24.21
N ARG A 10 24.42 3.78 24.43
CA ARG A 10 25.34 4.19 23.36
C ARG A 10 26.10 3.04 22.73
N ALA A 11 26.49 2.04 23.52
CA ALA A 11 27.17 0.84 23.02
C ALA A 11 26.18 -0.12 22.33
N ALA A 12 24.96 -0.21 22.84
CA ALA A 12 23.92 -1.10 22.31
C ALA A 12 23.29 -0.56 21.01
N GLN A 13 23.23 0.76 20.85
CA GLN A 13 22.65 1.46 19.69
C GLN A 13 21.19 1.07 19.38
N CYS A 14 20.47 0.53 20.36
CA CYS A 14 19.06 0.20 20.30
C CYS A 14 18.45 0.16 21.71
N CYS A 15 17.15 0.40 21.80
CA CYS A 15 16.38 0.36 23.05
C CYS A 15 15.53 -0.92 23.12
N GLN A 16 15.29 -1.42 24.33
CA GLN A 16 14.40 -2.57 24.53
C GLN A 16 12.94 -2.17 24.39
N ASP A 17 12.56 -1.02 24.96
CA ASP A 17 11.18 -0.54 24.93
C ASP A 17 10.87 0.15 23.60
N THR A 18 9.68 -0.13 23.10
CA THR A 18 9.19 0.39 21.83
C THR A 18 8.91 1.88 21.87
N GLY A 19 9.03 2.55 20.72
CA GLY A 19 8.86 4.00 20.61
C GLY A 19 10.03 4.81 21.18
N LEU A 20 11.04 4.18 21.80
CA LEU A 20 12.18 4.87 22.38
C LEU A 20 13.33 5.02 21.38
N GLN A 21 13.99 6.17 21.43
CA GLN A 21 15.25 6.48 20.74
C GLN A 21 16.36 6.64 21.78
N CYS A 22 17.53 6.11 21.48
CA CYS A 22 18.71 6.37 22.29
C CYS A 22 19.23 7.78 21.99
N TYR A 23 19.21 8.65 22.99
CA TYR A 23 19.71 10.02 22.92
C TYR A 23 20.97 10.15 23.79
N LYS A 24 22.00 10.83 23.29
CA LYS A 24 23.14 11.20 24.13
C LYS A 24 22.79 12.33 25.08
N GLN A 25 23.15 12.17 26.34
CA GLN A 25 23.34 13.31 27.22
C GLN A 25 24.68 13.96 26.91
N ASN A 26 25.74 13.15 26.78
CA ASN A 26 27.11 13.55 26.49
C ASN A 26 27.93 12.35 25.95
N ASP A 27 29.23 12.55 25.74
CA ASP A 27 30.17 11.52 25.28
C ASP A 27 30.41 10.33 26.23
N PHE A 28 29.81 10.33 27.41
CA PHE A 28 29.94 9.26 28.42
C PHE A 28 28.60 8.68 28.89
N TYR A 29 27.47 9.22 28.44
CA TYR A 29 26.16 8.69 28.80
C TYR A 29 25.09 8.99 27.74
N GLY A 30 24.25 8.00 27.45
CA GLY A 30 23.04 8.16 26.67
C GLY A 30 21.94 7.27 27.20
N GLN A 31 20.68 7.66 27.00
CA GLN A 31 19.54 6.93 27.52
C GLN A 31 18.44 6.81 26.47
N CYS A 32 17.71 5.71 26.55
CA CYS A 32 16.49 5.49 25.80
C CYS A 32 15.38 6.40 26.31
N LYS A 33 14.90 7.31 25.46
CA LYS A 33 13.82 8.25 25.76
C LYS A 33 12.84 8.36 24.59
N PRO A 34 11.56 8.67 24.84
CA PRO A 34 10.60 8.91 23.76
C PRO A 34 10.91 10.21 23.02
N SER A 35 11.41 11.22 23.74
CA SER A 35 11.84 12.53 23.23
C SER A 35 13.02 13.05 24.03
N CYS A 36 13.76 14.02 23.46
CA CYS A 36 14.89 14.67 24.12
C CYS A 36 14.89 16.17 23.86
N THR A 37 15.05 16.97 24.91
CA THR A 37 15.15 18.43 24.82
C THR A 37 16.60 18.86 24.95
N LYS A 38 17.17 19.46 23.91
CA LYS A 38 18.58 19.87 23.92
C LYS A 38 18.82 20.95 24.99
N GLY A 39 19.84 20.77 25.81
CA GLY A 39 20.19 21.66 26.91
C GLY A 39 19.46 21.40 28.22
N GLU A 40 18.54 20.43 28.26
CA GLU A 40 17.82 20.06 29.48
C GLU A 40 18.77 19.55 30.56
N LYS A 41 18.46 19.85 31.83
CA LYS A 41 19.19 19.37 33.02
C LYS A 41 18.19 18.80 34.05
N PRO A 42 17.73 17.54 33.88
CA PRO A 42 16.65 16.97 34.68
C PRO A 42 16.92 16.95 36.20
N MET A 43 18.18 16.81 36.63
CA MET A 43 18.56 16.80 38.05
C MET A 43 19.14 18.14 38.56
N GLY A 44 18.87 19.24 37.84
CA GLY A 44 19.31 20.59 38.22
C GLY A 44 20.72 20.94 37.75
N GLU A 45 21.31 21.99 38.32
CA GLU A 45 22.54 22.62 37.78
C GLU A 45 23.75 21.69 37.69
N TRP A 46 23.82 20.70 38.58
CA TRP A 46 24.88 19.68 38.66
C TRP A 46 24.85 18.65 37.53
N ASP A 47 23.73 18.54 36.83
CA ASP A 47 23.58 17.62 35.71
C ASP A 47 24.20 18.21 34.43
N LYS A 48 24.74 17.34 33.58
CA LYS A 48 25.27 17.76 32.29
C LYS A 48 24.10 18.04 31.34
N PRO A 49 24.14 19.13 30.55
CA PRO A 49 23.09 19.44 29.60
C PRO A 49 22.98 18.33 28.55
N TRP A 50 21.76 17.95 28.19
CA TRP A 50 21.54 16.94 27.15
C TRP A 50 21.92 17.45 25.76
N GLU A 51 22.80 16.74 25.06
CA GLU A 51 23.12 17.01 23.66
C GLU A 51 22.01 16.59 22.68
N CYS A 52 21.25 15.56 23.04
CA CYS A 52 20.19 14.95 22.24
C CYS A 52 20.62 14.43 20.86
N ALA A 53 21.91 14.10 20.69
CA ALA A 53 22.35 13.40 19.50
C ALA A 53 21.76 11.97 19.49
N GLU A 54 21.15 11.58 18.37
CA GLU A 54 20.55 10.27 18.18
C GLU A 54 21.64 9.21 17.95
N VAL A 55 21.55 8.09 18.65
CA VAL A 55 22.49 6.96 18.53
C VAL A 55 21.73 5.71 18.11
N GLY A 56 22.01 5.22 16.92
CA GLY A 56 21.27 4.08 16.36
C GLY A 56 19.81 4.41 16.04
N TRP A 57 19.01 3.37 15.83
CA TRP A 57 17.65 3.51 15.32
C TRP A 57 16.61 3.61 16.44
N ARG A 58 15.55 4.39 16.20
CA ARG A 58 14.38 4.42 17.08
C ARG A 58 13.73 3.05 17.07
N THR A 59 13.47 2.53 18.26
CA THR A 59 12.73 1.29 18.41
C THR A 59 11.32 1.56 17.90
N PRO A 60 10.83 0.81 16.89
CA PRO A 60 9.48 0.98 16.39
C PRO A 60 8.49 0.93 17.55
N GLU A 61 7.47 1.77 17.52
CA GLU A 61 6.37 1.68 18.48
C GLU A 61 5.68 0.32 18.24
N SER A 62 5.65 -0.57 19.24
CA SER A 62 4.80 -1.75 19.15
C SER A 62 3.41 -1.24 19.37
N GLU A 63 2.66 -1.13 18.29
CA GLU A 63 1.25 -0.85 18.34
C GLU A 63 0.57 -1.79 19.37
N ALA A 64 -0.27 -1.20 20.23
CA ALA A 64 -1.08 -1.94 21.19
C ALA A 64 -1.78 -3.12 20.49
N PRO A 65 -2.06 -4.24 21.19
CA PRO A 65 -2.82 -5.34 20.61
C PRO A 65 -4.15 -4.83 20.04
N GLY A 66 -4.27 -4.80 18.71
CA GLY A 66 -5.45 -4.30 18.00
C GLY A 66 -5.35 -2.91 17.37
N ALA A 67 -4.22 -2.19 17.48
CA ALA A 67 -3.97 -1.04 16.61
C ALA A 67 -3.74 -1.53 15.17
N VAL A 68 -4.42 -0.87 14.22
CA VAL A 68 -4.29 -1.16 12.80
C VAL A 68 -3.01 -0.49 12.34
N ALA A 69 -2.02 -1.27 11.94
CA ALA A 69 -0.79 -0.72 11.40
C ALA A 69 -1.11 0.27 10.27
N THR A 70 -0.58 1.49 10.38
CA THR A 70 -0.78 2.56 9.41
C THR A 70 0.56 3.09 8.90
N GLY A 71 0.53 3.82 7.78
CA GLY A 71 1.70 4.53 7.27
C GLY A 71 2.33 3.88 6.05
N LYS A 72 3.52 4.38 5.68
CA LYS A 72 4.22 3.95 4.47
C LYS A 72 5.05 2.68 4.74
N VAL A 73 5.03 1.77 3.79
CA VAL A 73 5.93 0.61 3.80
C VAL A 73 7.20 0.90 3.01
N ALA A 74 8.29 0.22 3.37
CA ALA A 74 9.55 0.34 2.66
C ALA A 74 9.49 -0.35 1.29
N GLN A 75 10.24 0.16 0.31
CA GLN A 75 10.23 -0.35 -1.07
C GLN A 75 10.59 -1.84 -1.17
N TRP A 76 11.46 -2.34 -0.28
CA TRP A 76 11.88 -3.75 -0.26
C TRP A 76 10.71 -4.73 -0.02
N VAL A 77 9.60 -4.26 0.56
CA VAL A 77 8.40 -5.08 0.84
C VAL A 77 7.80 -5.61 -0.46
N VAL A 78 7.87 -4.84 -1.55
CA VAL A 78 7.38 -5.24 -2.88
C VAL A 78 8.12 -6.49 -3.39
N ASP A 79 9.42 -6.59 -3.10
CA ASP A 79 10.29 -7.63 -3.67
C ASP A 79 10.57 -8.81 -2.74
N LYS A 80 10.35 -8.65 -1.42
CA LYS A 80 10.72 -9.66 -0.41
C LYS A 80 9.54 -10.31 0.29
N CYS A 81 8.41 -9.61 0.41
CA CYS A 81 7.23 -10.19 1.03
C CYS A 81 6.44 -10.99 0.01
N SER A 82 5.71 -11.98 0.49
CA SER A 82 4.95 -12.88 -0.37
C SER A 82 3.58 -12.29 -0.72
N GLY A 83 3.11 -12.60 -1.93
CA GLY A 83 1.79 -12.25 -2.40
C GLY A 83 0.69 -13.12 -1.79
N ALA A 84 -0.56 -12.71 -1.99
CA ALA A 84 -1.72 -13.50 -1.54
C ALA A 84 -1.66 -14.93 -2.09
N GLY A 85 -1.77 -15.93 -1.20
CA GLY A 85 -1.71 -17.34 -1.58
C GLY A 85 -0.30 -17.94 -1.65
N GLU A 86 0.75 -17.13 -1.81
CA GLU A 86 2.13 -17.60 -1.99
C GLU A 86 2.76 -18.13 -0.69
N ASN A 87 3.80 -18.96 -0.83
CA ASN A 87 4.54 -19.45 0.32
C ASN A 87 5.32 -18.33 1.00
N CYS A 88 5.12 -18.21 2.31
CA CYS A 88 5.61 -17.10 3.12
C CYS A 88 6.43 -17.54 4.34
N VAL A 89 6.79 -18.83 4.45
CA VAL A 89 7.58 -19.33 5.59
C VAL A 89 8.95 -18.68 5.68
N ASP A 90 9.59 -18.45 4.52
CA ASP A 90 10.92 -17.84 4.45
C ASP A 90 10.84 -16.32 4.62
N SER A 91 9.92 -15.66 3.89
CA SER A 91 9.74 -14.19 3.93
C SER A 91 9.16 -13.70 5.25
N LYS A 92 8.29 -14.50 5.89
CA LYS A 92 7.54 -14.20 7.11
C LYS A 92 6.76 -12.89 7.03
N CYS A 93 6.45 -12.43 5.82
CA CYS A 93 5.69 -11.21 5.60
C CYS A 93 4.86 -11.31 4.32
N CYS A 94 3.75 -10.58 4.31
CA CYS A 94 2.81 -10.52 3.20
C CYS A 94 2.65 -9.09 2.71
N HIS A 95 2.26 -8.89 1.46
CA HIS A 95 2.00 -7.54 0.91
C HIS A 95 0.55 -7.29 0.47
N ALA A 96 -0.34 -8.28 0.60
CA ALA A 96 -1.78 -8.08 0.36
C ALA A 96 -2.47 -7.47 1.59
N VAL A 97 -3.36 -6.50 1.39
CA VAL A 97 -4.01 -5.78 2.50
C VAL A 97 -4.75 -6.76 3.39
N GLY A 98 -4.46 -6.70 4.69
CA GLY A 98 -5.09 -7.53 5.70
C GLY A 98 -4.64 -8.99 5.72
N HIS A 99 -3.65 -9.39 4.91
CA HIS A 99 -3.11 -10.75 4.95
C HIS A 99 -2.01 -10.89 5.99
N GLN A 100 -1.93 -12.06 6.61
CA GLN A 100 -0.82 -12.50 7.45
C GLN A 100 -0.36 -13.87 6.99
N CYS A 101 0.91 -14.19 7.22
CA CYS A 101 1.43 -15.49 6.85
C CYS A 101 0.94 -16.52 7.87
N PHE A 102 0.15 -17.50 7.43
CA PHE A 102 -0.31 -18.59 8.28
C PHE A 102 0.30 -19.90 7.84
N THR A 103 0.89 -20.63 8.78
CA THR A 103 1.49 -21.95 8.49
C THR A 103 0.43 -23.01 8.25
N LYS A 104 0.66 -23.82 7.22
CA LYS A 104 0.01 -25.12 7.05
C LYS A 104 0.80 -26.22 7.76
N ASN A 105 2.13 -26.12 7.65
CA ASN A 105 3.13 -26.96 8.31
C ASN A 105 4.49 -26.22 8.29
N GLN A 106 5.57 -26.90 8.72
CA GLN A 106 6.92 -26.32 8.78
C GLN A 106 7.53 -25.91 7.42
N TYR A 107 7.03 -26.42 6.30
CA TYR A 107 7.58 -26.16 4.96
C TYR A 107 6.71 -25.21 4.13
N TYR A 108 5.45 -25.05 4.53
CA TYR A 108 4.48 -24.28 3.78
C TYR A 108 3.61 -23.44 4.70
N GLY A 109 3.54 -22.16 4.37
CA GLY A 109 2.59 -21.20 4.90
C GLY A 109 2.02 -20.42 3.74
N SER A 110 0.95 -19.68 3.98
CA SER A 110 0.35 -18.89 2.92
C SER A 110 -0.15 -17.56 3.46
N CYS A 111 0.04 -16.51 2.66
CA CYS A 111 -0.52 -15.19 2.94
C CYS A 111 -2.03 -15.22 2.76
N LYS A 112 -2.77 -15.22 3.87
CA LYS A 112 -4.23 -15.26 3.91
C LYS A 112 -4.79 -14.19 4.84
N ALA A 113 -6.02 -13.74 4.60
CA ALA A 113 -6.73 -12.81 5.48
C ALA A 113 -7.13 -13.46 6.81
N SER A 114 -7.39 -14.75 6.80
CA SER A 114 -7.72 -15.56 7.98
C SER A 114 -7.26 -17.02 7.77
N CYS A 115 -7.15 -17.76 8.87
CA CYS A 115 -6.82 -19.18 8.86
C CYS A 115 -7.75 -19.93 9.81
N SER A 116 -8.13 -21.15 9.42
CA SER A 116 -8.90 -22.08 10.25
C SER A 116 -8.16 -23.41 10.34
N THR A 117 -8.16 -24.01 11.53
CA THR A 117 -7.62 -25.36 11.76
C THR A 117 -8.58 -26.44 11.28
N GLU A 118 -9.83 -26.10 10.99
CA GLU A 118 -10.82 -27.00 10.41
C GLU A 118 -10.39 -27.46 9.01
N PRO A 119 -10.78 -28.68 8.57
CA PRO A 119 -10.52 -29.15 7.22
C PRO A 119 -11.02 -28.16 6.17
N ASP A 120 -10.13 -27.66 5.31
CA ASP A 120 -10.47 -26.66 4.29
C ASP A 120 -11.02 -27.33 3.01
N PRO A 121 -12.30 -27.13 2.65
CA PRO A 121 -12.89 -27.73 1.45
C PRO A 121 -12.22 -27.28 0.15
N ASN A 122 -11.57 -26.11 0.14
CA ASN A 122 -10.91 -25.54 -1.02
C ASN A 122 -9.46 -26.05 -1.19
N ASP A 123 -8.95 -26.80 -0.22
CA ASP A 123 -7.60 -27.40 -0.20
C ASP A 123 -7.68 -28.91 0.06
N GLY A 124 -8.74 -29.54 -0.45
CA GLY A 124 -8.94 -30.99 -0.36
C GLY A 124 -9.09 -31.49 1.08
N ASN A 125 -9.78 -30.73 1.95
CA ASN A 125 -10.01 -31.04 3.36
C ASN A 125 -8.74 -31.24 4.19
N LYS A 126 -7.64 -30.53 3.85
CA LYS A 126 -6.42 -30.55 4.66
C LYS A 126 -6.56 -29.62 5.88
N THR A 127 -5.96 -30.03 6.99
CA THR A 127 -5.85 -29.22 8.22
C THR A 127 -4.63 -28.30 8.14
N TRP A 128 -4.71 -27.17 8.83
CA TRP A 128 -3.65 -26.15 8.90
C TRP A 128 -3.25 -25.92 10.35
N ASP A 129 -1.96 -25.72 10.61
CA ASP A 129 -1.47 -25.33 11.95
C ASP A 129 -1.92 -23.92 12.35
N CYS A 130 -2.10 -23.04 11.37
CA CYS A 130 -2.52 -21.65 11.54
C CYS A 130 -1.64 -20.80 12.47
N ASN A 131 -0.38 -21.19 12.71
CA ASN A 131 0.55 -20.30 13.41
C ASN A 131 0.86 -19.09 12.53
N ALA A 132 0.64 -17.90 13.07
CA ALA A 132 0.86 -16.64 12.39
C ALA A 132 2.36 -16.27 12.40
N LEU A 133 2.92 -15.95 11.24
CA LEU A 133 4.29 -15.49 11.06
C LEU A 133 4.30 -14.01 10.64
N GLY A 134 5.12 -13.22 11.33
CA GLY A 134 5.27 -11.79 11.09
C GLY A 134 3.99 -10.97 11.32
N PRO A 135 4.02 -9.67 10.99
CA PRO A 135 2.87 -8.79 11.17
C PRO A 135 1.79 -9.02 10.10
N LYS A 136 0.56 -8.62 10.42
CA LYS A 136 -0.51 -8.48 9.43
C LYS A 136 -0.17 -7.31 8.49
N SER A 137 -0.29 -7.55 7.20
CA SER A 137 0.06 -6.60 6.15
C SER A 137 -0.96 -5.47 6.03
N ILE A 138 -0.45 -4.27 5.75
CA ILE A 138 -1.22 -3.04 5.51
C ILE A 138 -1.30 -2.70 4.01
N GLY A 139 -0.83 -3.60 3.14
CA GLY A 139 -0.69 -3.35 1.70
C GLY A 139 0.62 -2.68 1.32
N LEU A 140 0.71 -2.32 0.04
CA LEU A 140 1.87 -1.69 -0.60
C LEU A 140 1.77 -0.17 -0.61
N SER A 141 1.71 0.47 0.57
CA SER A 141 1.72 1.94 0.76
C SER A 141 3.11 2.58 0.53
N VAL A 142 3.75 2.31 -0.61
CA VAL A 142 5.14 2.74 -0.88
C VAL A 142 5.29 4.25 -1.12
N LYS A 143 4.25 4.93 -1.64
CA LYS A 143 4.24 6.37 -1.90
C LYS A 143 3.42 7.13 -0.85
N GLY A 144 2.40 6.53 -0.27
CA GLY A 144 1.62 7.13 0.81
C GLY A 144 0.58 6.18 1.42
N TRP A 145 0.00 6.61 2.54
CA TRP A 145 -1.07 5.86 3.21
C TRP A 145 -2.34 6.71 3.33
N PRO A 146 -3.53 6.16 3.04
CA PRO A 146 -3.76 4.80 2.50
C PRO A 146 -3.12 4.52 1.15
N SER A 147 -2.91 3.24 0.84
CA SER A 147 -2.32 2.80 -0.41
C SER A 147 -3.34 2.85 -1.55
N ILE A 148 -2.93 3.34 -2.72
CA ILE A 148 -3.81 3.55 -3.86
C ILE A 148 -3.27 2.79 -5.08
N TYR A 149 -4.13 1.98 -5.68
CA TYR A 149 -3.95 1.40 -7.01
C TYR A 149 -4.80 2.15 -8.03
N CYS A 150 -4.17 2.62 -9.11
CA CYS A 150 -4.83 3.37 -10.16
C CYS A 150 -4.74 2.65 -11.49
N PHE A 151 -5.82 2.63 -12.27
CA PHE A 151 -5.74 2.15 -13.64
C PHE A 151 -6.45 3.09 -14.61
N THR A 152 -5.97 3.10 -15.84
CA THR A 152 -6.54 3.90 -16.92
C THR A 152 -6.63 3.09 -18.20
N LEU A 153 -7.67 3.34 -18.99
CA LEU A 153 -7.80 2.87 -20.36
C LEU A 153 -7.55 4.06 -21.28
N TYR A 154 -6.62 3.94 -22.21
CA TYR A 154 -6.27 5.01 -23.14
C TYR A 154 -6.06 4.51 -24.58
N MET A 155 -6.11 5.46 -25.51
CA MET A 155 -5.85 5.29 -26.94
C MET A 155 -4.46 5.87 -27.30
N PRO A 156 -3.43 5.02 -27.46
CA PRO A 156 -2.06 5.44 -27.73
C PRO A 156 -1.91 6.36 -28.95
N SER A 157 -2.69 6.11 -30.00
CA SER A 157 -2.63 6.87 -31.25
C SER A 157 -3.44 8.18 -31.25
N ARG A 158 -4.05 8.54 -30.13
CA ARG A 158 -4.81 9.79 -29.93
C ARG A 158 -4.05 10.73 -29.00
N TYR A 159 -4.62 11.90 -28.71
CA TYR A 159 -4.05 12.86 -27.76
C TYR A 159 -3.78 12.24 -26.38
N GLU A 160 -4.56 11.23 -25.97
CA GLU A 160 -4.41 10.52 -24.71
C GLU A 160 -3.02 9.87 -24.56
N GLY A 161 -2.42 9.36 -25.64
CA GLY A 161 -1.07 8.79 -25.60
C GLY A 161 -0.02 9.82 -25.15
N GLU A 162 -0.08 11.03 -25.69
CA GLU A 162 0.83 12.11 -25.31
C GLU A 162 0.55 12.62 -23.89
N VAL A 163 -0.72 12.68 -23.48
CA VAL A 163 -1.09 12.99 -22.08
C VAL A 163 -0.51 11.95 -21.11
N MET A 164 -0.63 10.65 -21.43
CA MET A 164 -0.11 9.58 -20.58
C MET A 164 1.43 9.62 -20.48
N LYS A 165 2.14 9.89 -21.58
CA LYS A 165 3.60 10.07 -21.56
C LYS A 165 4.01 11.28 -20.71
N ALA A 166 3.30 12.40 -20.85
CA ALA A 166 3.56 13.59 -20.04
C ALA A 166 3.33 13.32 -18.54
N GLN A 167 2.23 12.66 -18.19
CA GLN A 167 1.97 12.25 -16.79
C GLN A 167 3.06 11.32 -16.26
N LEU A 168 3.52 10.35 -17.05
CA LEU A 168 4.59 9.43 -16.67
C LEU A 168 5.90 10.18 -16.38
N ASN A 169 6.29 11.07 -17.30
CA ASN A 169 7.50 11.87 -17.18
C ASN A 169 7.50 12.76 -15.93
N GLU A 170 6.34 13.28 -15.54
CA GLU A 170 6.19 14.10 -14.34
C GLU A 170 5.97 13.27 -13.06
N GLY A 171 5.71 11.96 -13.16
CA GLY A 171 5.27 11.15 -12.01
C GLY A 171 3.92 11.62 -11.46
N ALA A 172 3.08 12.20 -12.33
CA ALA A 172 1.79 12.79 -12.00
C ALA A 172 0.63 11.87 -12.41
N GLY A 173 -0.61 12.29 -12.12
CA GLY A 173 -1.78 11.49 -12.44
C GLY A 173 -1.74 10.13 -11.75
N ILE A 174 -2.06 9.05 -12.49
CA ILE A 174 -2.02 7.69 -11.96
C ILE A 174 -0.63 7.24 -11.51
N PHE A 175 0.44 7.84 -12.03
CA PHE A 175 1.83 7.48 -11.69
C PHE A 175 2.24 8.00 -10.30
N SER A 176 1.41 8.84 -9.68
CA SER A 176 1.53 9.24 -8.27
C SER A 176 0.88 8.23 -7.28
N CYS A 177 0.15 7.24 -7.80
CA CYS A 177 -0.42 6.13 -7.03
C CYS A 177 0.66 5.10 -6.68
N ASP A 178 0.44 4.33 -5.61
CA ASP A 178 1.39 3.33 -5.11
C ASP A 178 1.54 2.14 -6.06
N GLY A 179 0.49 1.84 -6.82
CA GLY A 179 0.52 0.91 -7.93
C GLY A 179 -0.35 1.41 -9.06
N TYR A 180 -0.02 1.00 -10.29
CA TYR A 180 -0.81 1.36 -11.44
C TYR A 180 -0.73 0.36 -12.57
N ASP A 181 -1.75 0.35 -13.42
CA ASP A 181 -1.75 -0.31 -14.73
C ASP A 181 -2.33 0.61 -15.81
N VAL A 182 -1.71 0.63 -16.97
CA VAL A 182 -2.21 1.31 -18.17
C VAL A 182 -2.74 0.25 -19.12
N LEU A 183 -3.96 0.42 -19.63
CA LEU A 183 -4.61 -0.53 -20.51
C LEU A 183 -4.86 0.10 -21.87
N SER A 184 -4.73 -0.70 -22.92
CA SER A 184 -5.08 -0.28 -24.27
C SER A 184 -5.45 -1.47 -25.15
N SER A 185 -6.19 -1.19 -26.22
CA SER A 185 -6.47 -2.18 -27.28
C SER A 185 -5.36 -2.29 -28.33
N ASP A 186 -4.40 -1.37 -28.30
CA ASP A 186 -3.20 -1.37 -29.15
C ASP A 186 -1.93 -1.52 -28.29
N PRO A 187 -0.89 -2.22 -28.77
CA PRO A 187 0.38 -2.31 -28.06
C PRO A 187 1.04 -0.94 -27.93
N ASP A 188 1.50 -0.60 -26.73
CA ASP A 188 2.22 0.63 -26.47
C ASP A 188 3.20 0.47 -25.31
N ASN A 189 4.26 1.27 -25.34
CA ASN A 189 5.26 1.37 -24.29
C ASN A 189 5.47 2.85 -23.98
N LEU A 190 4.97 3.28 -22.82
CA LEU A 190 5.04 4.68 -22.40
C LEU A 190 6.46 5.09 -21.98
N GLY A 191 7.33 4.12 -21.70
CA GLY A 191 8.71 4.36 -21.28
C GLY A 191 8.99 3.82 -19.88
N LYS A 192 9.80 4.55 -19.11
CA LYS A 192 10.15 4.20 -17.72
C LYS A 192 9.58 5.23 -16.76
N ASP A 193 9.07 4.78 -15.61
CA ASP A 193 8.64 5.66 -14.54
C ASP A 193 9.84 6.29 -13.80
N LYS A 194 9.54 7.12 -12.78
CA LYS A 194 10.55 7.78 -11.93
C LYS A 194 11.42 6.78 -11.16
N GLU A 195 10.92 5.56 -10.97
CA GLU A 195 11.60 4.44 -10.33
C GLU A 195 12.36 3.53 -11.32
N GLY A 196 12.34 3.87 -12.63
CA GLY A 196 13.05 3.15 -13.68
C GLY A 196 12.35 1.89 -14.22
N LYS A 197 11.12 1.63 -13.79
CA LYS A 197 10.30 0.49 -14.21
C LYS A 197 9.67 0.76 -15.58
N GLU A 198 9.75 -0.20 -16.49
CA GLU A 198 9.06 -0.11 -17.78
C GLU A 198 7.53 -0.13 -17.61
N VAL A 199 6.86 0.80 -18.31
CA VAL A 199 5.40 0.94 -18.31
C VAL A 199 4.85 0.58 -19.68
N LYS A 200 4.33 -0.64 -19.80
CA LYS A 200 3.72 -1.18 -21.02
C LYS A 200 2.21 -1.30 -20.87
N ALA A 201 1.48 -1.05 -21.95
CA ALA A 201 0.05 -1.23 -21.99
C ALA A 201 -0.33 -2.71 -21.79
N VAL A 202 -1.23 -2.98 -20.85
CA VAL A 202 -1.92 -4.26 -20.74
C VAL A 202 -2.95 -4.34 -21.86
N LEU A 203 -2.77 -5.30 -22.74
CA LEU A 203 -3.63 -5.45 -23.91
C LEU A 203 -5.01 -5.98 -23.55
N ILE A 204 -6.04 -5.27 -24.01
CA ILE A 204 -7.44 -5.71 -24.02
C ILE A 204 -7.90 -5.96 -25.47
N PRO A 205 -8.91 -6.81 -25.69
CA PRO A 205 -9.48 -6.97 -27.02
C PRO A 205 -10.03 -5.65 -27.57
N LYS A 206 -9.90 -5.44 -28.88
CA LYS A 206 -10.60 -4.35 -29.58
C LYS A 206 -12.10 -4.63 -29.55
N ILE A 207 -12.84 -3.71 -28.94
CA ILE A 207 -14.29 -3.80 -28.79
C ILE A 207 -14.88 -2.54 -29.39
N GLU A 208 -15.83 -2.71 -30.30
CA GLU A 208 -16.59 -1.60 -30.88
C GLU A 208 -17.43 -0.93 -29.80
N VAL A 209 -17.36 0.41 -29.73
CA VAL A 209 -18.09 1.22 -28.77
C VAL A 209 -19.29 1.86 -29.48
N GLY A 210 -20.48 1.58 -28.98
CA GLY A 210 -21.71 2.17 -29.48
C GLY A 210 -22.01 3.53 -28.85
N VAL A 211 -23.23 4.03 -29.09
CA VAL A 211 -23.77 5.23 -28.46
C VAL A 211 -24.94 4.82 -27.55
N SER A 212 -24.90 5.23 -26.28
CA SER A 212 -25.98 4.97 -25.32
C SER A 212 -27.20 5.88 -25.58
N GLN A 213 -28.33 5.58 -24.92
CA GLN A 213 -29.57 6.34 -25.09
C GLN A 213 -29.43 7.84 -24.73
N ASP A 214 -28.51 8.18 -23.84
CA ASP A 214 -28.22 9.55 -23.42
C ASP A 214 -27.19 10.26 -24.32
N GLY A 215 -26.81 9.63 -25.45
CA GLY A 215 -25.87 10.19 -26.43
C GLY A 215 -24.40 10.09 -26.01
N THR A 216 -24.10 9.37 -24.93
CA THR A 216 -22.72 9.13 -24.48
C THR A 216 -22.16 7.81 -25.04
N ALA A 217 -20.92 7.46 -24.67
CA ALA A 217 -20.27 6.26 -25.17
C ALA A 217 -20.84 5.00 -24.50
N GLY A 218 -21.46 4.11 -25.29
CA GLY A 218 -21.93 2.79 -24.87
C GLY A 218 -20.77 1.79 -24.77
N ASN A 219 -19.95 1.91 -23.74
CA ASN A 219 -18.66 1.21 -23.59
C ASN A 219 -18.65 0.13 -22.49
N ALA A 220 -19.81 -0.34 -22.02
CA ALA A 220 -19.90 -1.33 -20.95
C ALA A 220 -19.08 -2.61 -21.24
N LYS A 221 -19.22 -3.19 -22.45
CA LYS A 221 -18.46 -4.38 -22.85
C LYS A 221 -16.94 -4.15 -22.88
N LEU A 222 -16.51 -2.96 -23.28
CA LEU A 222 -15.10 -2.56 -23.26
C LEU A 222 -14.56 -2.55 -21.83
N PHE A 223 -15.30 -1.98 -20.88
CA PHE A 223 -14.90 -1.95 -19.48
C PHE A 223 -15.01 -3.30 -18.77
N MET A 224 -15.90 -4.21 -19.20
CA MET A 224 -15.87 -5.60 -18.73
C MET A 224 -14.53 -6.26 -19.06
N ALA A 225 -14.04 -6.09 -20.30
CA ALA A 225 -12.73 -6.62 -20.70
C ALA A 225 -11.55 -5.98 -19.93
N VAL A 226 -11.67 -4.69 -19.56
CA VAL A 226 -10.71 -4.04 -18.66
C VAL A 226 -10.73 -4.70 -17.29
N TRP A 227 -11.91 -4.85 -16.69
CA TRP A 227 -12.05 -5.46 -15.36
C TRP A 227 -11.59 -6.92 -15.33
N ASP A 228 -11.81 -7.70 -16.40
CA ASP A 228 -11.26 -9.05 -16.52
C ASP A 228 -9.74 -9.05 -16.34
N LYS A 229 -9.03 -8.07 -16.93
CA LYS A 229 -7.57 -7.93 -16.76
C LYS A 229 -7.18 -7.52 -15.35
N ILE A 230 -7.90 -6.55 -14.76
CA ILE A 230 -7.62 -6.08 -13.39
C ILE A 230 -7.83 -7.22 -12.38
N ILE A 231 -8.95 -7.95 -12.49
CA ILE A 231 -9.29 -9.08 -11.63
C ILE A 231 -8.27 -10.20 -11.78
N ALA A 232 -7.94 -10.58 -13.03
CA ALA A 232 -6.95 -11.61 -13.30
C ALA A 232 -5.55 -11.26 -12.77
N SER A 233 -5.18 -9.98 -12.76
CA SER A 233 -3.89 -9.53 -12.22
C SER A 233 -3.81 -9.68 -10.69
N ASN A 234 -4.96 -9.62 -10.01
CA ASN A 234 -5.10 -9.63 -8.56
C ASN A 234 -4.33 -8.51 -7.80
N LYS A 235 -3.64 -7.60 -8.51
CA LYS A 235 -2.77 -6.57 -7.91
C LYS A 235 -3.52 -5.62 -7.01
N PHE A 236 -4.77 -5.32 -7.36
CA PHE A 236 -5.62 -4.39 -6.62
C PHE A 236 -5.80 -4.78 -5.15
N ARG A 237 -5.66 -6.07 -4.79
CA ARG A 237 -5.71 -6.56 -3.40
C ARG A 237 -4.50 -6.17 -2.55
N ASN A 238 -3.42 -5.71 -3.18
CA ASN A 238 -2.25 -5.20 -2.47
C ASN A 238 -2.44 -3.76 -2.00
N TYR A 239 -3.57 -3.14 -2.29
CA TYR A 239 -3.82 -1.72 -2.03
C TYR A 239 -5.18 -1.52 -1.35
N ASP A 240 -5.30 -0.45 -0.57
CA ASP A 240 -6.53 -0.12 0.15
C ASP A 240 -7.62 0.37 -0.81
N TRP A 241 -7.23 1.09 -1.87
CA TRP A 241 -8.14 1.68 -2.84
C TRP A 241 -7.80 1.31 -4.27
N THR A 242 -8.84 1.08 -5.07
CA THR A 242 -8.75 0.91 -6.52
C THR A 242 -9.48 2.04 -7.21
N ILE A 243 -8.79 2.77 -8.08
CA ILE A 243 -9.33 3.96 -8.74
C ILE A 243 -9.21 3.81 -10.25
N LYS A 244 -10.36 3.86 -10.93
CA LYS A 244 -10.43 4.03 -12.37
C LYS A 244 -10.28 5.52 -12.70
N VAL A 245 -9.34 5.85 -13.56
CA VAL A 245 -9.00 7.23 -13.92
C VAL A 245 -8.99 7.36 -15.43
N ASP A 246 -9.76 8.30 -15.96
CA ASP A 246 -9.69 8.62 -17.39
C ASP A 246 -8.36 9.33 -17.71
N PRO A 247 -7.77 9.16 -18.90
CA PRO A 247 -6.42 9.66 -19.20
C PRO A 247 -6.26 11.18 -19.04
N ASP A 248 -7.32 11.95 -19.27
CA ASP A 248 -7.35 13.41 -19.16
C ASP A 248 -7.95 13.93 -17.84
N ALA A 249 -8.24 13.03 -16.89
CA ALA A 249 -8.66 13.41 -15.55
C ALA A 249 -7.46 13.84 -14.70
N VAL A 250 -7.65 14.93 -13.93
CA VAL A 250 -6.67 15.34 -12.92
C VAL A 250 -6.93 14.59 -11.62
N ILE A 251 -5.97 13.77 -11.20
CA ILE A 251 -5.98 13.15 -9.88
C ILE A 251 -4.81 13.66 -9.04
N VAL A 252 -5.08 13.82 -7.75
CA VAL A 252 -4.09 14.26 -6.78
C VAL A 252 -4.06 13.24 -5.65
N ALA A 253 -3.19 12.23 -5.75
CA ALA A 253 -3.22 11.06 -4.88
C ALA A 253 -3.13 11.41 -3.39
N TRP A 254 -2.38 12.44 -2.99
CA TRP A 254 -2.31 12.86 -1.58
C TRP A 254 -3.65 13.38 -1.04
N ARG A 255 -4.43 14.13 -1.83
CA ARG A 255 -5.78 14.59 -1.44
C ARG A 255 -6.75 13.41 -1.33
N ILE A 256 -6.66 12.46 -2.27
CA ILE A 256 -7.49 11.26 -2.24
C ILE A 256 -7.23 10.49 -0.93
N ARG A 257 -5.97 10.33 -0.51
CA ARG A 257 -5.64 9.67 0.76
C ARG A 257 -6.34 10.31 1.95
N GLU A 258 -6.36 11.64 2.04
CA GLU A 258 -7.05 12.36 3.11
C GLU A 258 -8.56 12.07 3.14
N HIS A 259 -9.21 12.11 1.98
CA HIS A 259 -10.65 11.84 1.88
C HIS A 259 -11.01 10.38 2.15
N MET A 260 -10.13 9.46 1.75
CA MET A 260 -10.40 8.03 1.80
C MET A 260 -10.00 7.38 3.13
N LYS A 261 -9.11 8.02 3.90
CA LYS A 261 -8.63 7.54 5.21
C LYS A 261 -9.74 7.11 6.19
N PRO A 262 -10.85 7.84 6.35
CA PRO A 262 -11.92 7.44 7.27
C PRO A 262 -12.68 6.17 6.85
N HIS A 263 -12.50 5.72 5.59
CA HIS A 263 -13.25 4.62 5.00
C HIS A 263 -12.44 3.33 4.85
N ILE A 264 -11.23 3.28 5.41
CA ILE A 264 -10.36 2.10 5.35
C ILE A 264 -11.00 0.91 6.05
N GLY A 265 -10.92 -0.26 5.41
CA GLY A 265 -11.51 -1.51 5.88
C GLY A 265 -13.02 -1.61 5.69
N MET A 266 -13.68 -0.58 5.12
CA MET A 266 -15.10 -0.62 4.80
C MET A 266 -15.33 -1.15 3.37
N ASN A 267 -16.48 -1.80 3.14
CA ASN A 267 -16.95 -2.14 1.80
C ASN A 267 -17.67 -0.94 1.19
N VAL A 268 -16.93 -0.08 0.48
CA VAL A 268 -17.44 1.19 -0.04
C VAL A 268 -17.13 1.36 -1.52
N TYR A 269 -18.04 2.04 -2.21
CA TYR A 269 -17.88 2.49 -3.59
C TYR A 269 -18.14 3.99 -3.64
N VAL A 270 -17.17 4.75 -4.14
CA VAL A 270 -17.29 6.20 -4.26
C VAL A 270 -17.84 6.55 -5.64
N VAL A 271 -19.01 7.16 -5.65
CA VAL A 271 -19.63 7.66 -6.88
C VAL A 271 -19.08 9.06 -7.17
N ASN A 272 -18.32 9.22 -8.27
CA ASN A 272 -17.75 10.52 -8.63
C ASN A 272 -18.75 11.46 -9.33
N CYS A 273 -19.88 10.92 -9.79
CA CYS A 273 -20.88 11.65 -10.56
C CYS A 273 -22.22 11.52 -9.83
N ASN A 274 -22.71 12.61 -9.25
CA ASN A 274 -24.09 12.72 -8.77
C ASN A 274 -24.84 13.73 -9.65
N LYS A 275 -24.73 13.56 -10.98
CA LYS A 275 -25.32 14.51 -11.93
C LYS A 275 -26.85 14.53 -11.82
N PHE A 276 -27.47 13.41 -11.41
CA PHE A 276 -28.92 13.26 -11.30
C PHE A 276 -29.34 12.44 -10.05
N PRO A 277 -29.21 12.99 -8.82
CA PRO A 277 -29.47 12.27 -7.56
C PRO A 277 -30.89 11.71 -7.40
N GLY A 278 -31.86 12.29 -8.12
CA GLY A 278 -33.27 11.90 -8.03
C GLY A 278 -33.78 11.05 -9.20
N SER A 279 -32.92 10.68 -10.15
CA SER A 279 -33.36 9.85 -11.27
C SER A 279 -33.41 8.38 -10.85
N PRO A 280 -34.55 7.67 -11.01
CA PRO A 280 -34.64 6.24 -10.73
C PRO A 280 -33.77 5.40 -11.68
N ASN A 281 -33.31 6.00 -12.78
CA ASN A 281 -32.46 5.35 -13.76
C ASN A 281 -30.96 5.69 -13.56
N PHE A 282 -30.58 6.46 -12.54
CA PHE A 282 -29.18 6.80 -12.26
C PHE A 282 -28.55 5.84 -11.22
N PRO A 283 -27.25 5.47 -11.33
CA PRO A 283 -26.34 5.74 -12.44
C PRO A 283 -26.76 4.86 -13.62
N MET A 284 -27.05 5.46 -14.77
CA MET A 284 -27.59 4.77 -15.94
C MET A 284 -26.61 3.69 -16.41
N MET A 285 -26.76 2.47 -15.88
CA MET A 285 -26.07 1.28 -16.35
C MET A 285 -27.04 0.57 -17.30
N TYR A 286 -27.03 0.99 -18.57
CA TYR A 286 -27.62 0.24 -19.67
C TYR A 286 -26.52 -0.46 -20.45
#